data_AF-A0A2N6SER7-F1
#
_entry.id   AF-A0A2N6SER7-F1
#
_cell.length_a   1.000
_cell.length_b   1.000
_cell.length_c   1.000
_cell.angle_alpha   90.00
_cell.angle_beta   90.00
_cell.angle_gamma   90.00
#
_symmetry.space_group_name_H-M   'P 1'
#
loop_
_entity.id
_entity.type
_entity.pdbx_description
1 polymer ?
#
loop_
_entity_poly.entity_id
_entity_poly.type
_entity_poly.pdbx_seq_one_letter_code
_entity_poly.pdbx_strand_id
1 'polypeptide(L)'
;MSLDLFIFEKREEIKTSLDVLSYLKEFSRYKEDKDYNSLEGCSPVITAWAKEMFKHFPPMNGEYALPDEIAFSSEDIEDHLTDYTLGKHGAICSFSYNVIDDALDFLLDIFDEYNIGVYDFNNIDDIIGFDIEILKYKTESTNITPCTWNEVENSIYTLDNPERKSAYLSLWFDINEKNSSFLQCAPIYKEPSFFSRLFNKDKITEINGYALELKNDKNIYRTVIQNKKQLREIIKSWCFDRKLPDISKYKKVSNL
;
A
#
# COMPACT_ATOMS: atom_id res chain seq x y z
N MET A 1 -15.32 16.22 -8.18
CA MET A 1 -14.71 15.08 -7.46
C MET A 1 -13.88 15.68 -6.36
N SER A 2 -14.05 15.28 -5.11
CA SER A 2 -13.19 15.72 -4.01
C SER A 2 -11.83 15.00 -4.09
N LEU A 3 -10.81 15.60 -3.48
CA LEU A 3 -9.58 14.89 -3.12
C LEU A 3 -9.73 14.40 -1.69
N ASP A 4 -9.67 13.08 -1.52
CA ASP A 4 -9.69 12.45 -0.21
C ASP A 4 -8.27 12.00 0.15
N LEU A 5 -7.75 12.50 1.27
CA LEU A 5 -6.43 12.18 1.78
C LEU A 5 -6.52 11.53 3.15
N PHE A 6 -5.67 10.54 3.40
CA PHE A 6 -5.43 9.99 4.73
C PHE A 6 -4.13 10.54 5.28
N ILE A 7 -4.25 11.23 6.40
CA ILE A 7 -3.14 11.78 7.16
C ILE A 7 -2.85 10.84 8.31
N PHE A 8 -1.58 10.50 8.53
CA PHE A 8 -1.17 9.64 9.63
C PHE A 8 0.04 10.22 10.35
N GLU A 9 0.06 10.10 11.67
CA GLU A 9 1.26 10.39 12.45
C GLU A 9 2.36 9.39 12.08
N LYS A 10 3.57 9.88 11.82
CA LYS A 10 4.73 9.01 11.61
C LYS A 10 5.09 8.33 12.94
N ARG A 11 4.83 7.03 13.02
CA ARG A 11 5.07 6.19 14.20
C ARG A 11 6.00 5.03 13.86
N GLU A 12 6.69 4.49 14.85
CA GLU A 12 7.70 3.44 14.64
C GLU A 12 7.15 2.20 13.93
N GLU A 13 5.87 1.86 14.14
CA GLU A 13 5.20 0.73 13.52
C GLU A 13 4.80 0.94 12.05
N ILE A 14 4.77 2.18 11.55
CA ILE A 14 4.38 2.49 10.17
C ILE A 14 5.65 2.61 9.32
N LYS A 15 6.03 1.54 8.63
CA LYS A 15 7.27 1.48 7.84
C LYS A 15 7.05 1.23 6.36
N THR A 16 5.88 0.70 6.00
CA THR A 16 5.58 0.29 4.63
C THR A 16 4.22 0.78 4.17
N SER A 17 3.99 0.79 2.85
CA SER A 17 2.66 1.06 2.30
C SER A 17 1.59 0.11 2.84
N LEU A 18 1.93 -1.14 3.16
CA LEU A 18 1.00 -2.09 3.77
C LEU A 18 0.62 -1.70 5.21
N ASP A 19 1.54 -1.13 5.98
CA ASP A 19 1.25 -0.64 7.34
C ASP A 19 0.31 0.55 7.30
N VAL A 20 0.53 1.48 6.36
CA VAL A 20 -0.36 2.63 6.11
C VAL A 20 -1.76 2.16 5.76
N LEU A 21 -1.90 1.25 4.77
CA LEU A 21 -3.19 0.70 4.37
C LEU A 21 -3.88 -0.09 5.49
N SER A 22 -3.09 -0.83 6.29
CA SER A 22 -3.62 -1.53 7.46
C SER A 22 -4.12 -0.55 8.52
N TYR A 23 -3.41 0.56 8.73
CA TYR A 23 -3.82 1.59 9.66
C TYR A 23 -5.10 2.29 9.18
N LEU A 24 -5.16 2.71 7.92
CA LEU A 24 -6.37 3.27 7.31
C LEU A 24 -7.57 2.33 7.51
N LYS A 25 -7.39 1.02 7.27
CA LYS A 25 -8.47 0.04 7.44
C LYS A 25 -8.97 -0.06 8.89
N GLU A 26 -8.10 0.09 9.89
CA GLU A 26 -8.53 0.15 11.29
C GLU A 26 -9.20 1.49 11.62
N PHE A 27 -8.66 2.59 11.09
CA PHE A 27 -9.20 3.94 11.26
C PHE A 27 -10.64 4.03 10.75
N SER A 28 -10.93 3.54 9.53
CA SER A 28 -12.26 3.55 8.91
C SER A 28 -13.30 2.68 9.61
N ARG A 29 -12.96 1.99 10.71
CA ARG A 29 -13.92 1.26 11.54
C ARG A 29 -14.54 2.12 12.65
N TYR A 30 -14.05 3.34 12.86
CA TYR A 30 -14.60 4.30 13.82
C TYR A 30 -14.80 3.70 15.22
N LYS A 31 -13.79 2.97 15.72
CA LYS A 31 -13.87 2.25 17.00
C LYS A 31 -13.55 3.12 18.22
N GLU A 32 -13.04 4.33 18.02
CA GLU A 32 -12.73 5.23 19.12
C GLU A 32 -14.05 5.78 19.68
N ASP A 33 -14.19 5.77 21.00
CA ASP A 33 -15.35 6.36 21.68
C ASP A 33 -15.15 7.88 21.78
N LYS A 34 -15.26 8.57 20.64
CA LYS A 34 -15.08 10.02 20.50
C LYS A 34 -15.90 10.62 19.36
N ASP A 35 -16.06 11.94 19.39
CA ASP A 35 -16.50 12.71 18.23
C ASP A 35 -15.32 12.93 17.27
N TYR A 36 -15.45 12.43 16.04
CA TYR A 36 -14.42 12.55 15.01
C TYR A 36 -14.34 13.97 14.40
N ASN A 37 -15.27 14.87 14.70
CA ASN A 37 -15.14 16.30 14.37
C ASN A 37 -14.38 17.09 15.46
N SER A 38 -13.95 16.42 16.53
CA SER A 38 -13.27 17.03 17.67
C SER A 38 -11.78 16.70 17.72
N LEU A 39 -10.99 17.68 18.15
CA LEU A 39 -9.58 17.49 18.52
C LEU A 39 -9.43 16.75 19.86
N GLU A 40 -10.50 16.59 20.64
CA GLU A 40 -10.47 15.79 21.86
C GLU A 40 -10.12 14.32 21.53
N GLY A 41 -9.17 13.76 22.27
CA GLY A 41 -8.66 12.40 22.04
C GLY A 41 -7.65 12.27 20.90
N CYS A 42 -7.36 13.34 20.15
CA CYS A 42 -6.24 13.36 19.19
C CYS A 42 -4.88 13.38 19.89
N SER A 43 -3.84 12.86 19.23
CA SER A 43 -2.46 12.99 19.69
C SER A 43 -1.99 14.44 19.56
N PRO A 44 -0.94 14.85 20.31
CA PRO A 44 -0.36 16.18 20.17
C PRO A 44 0.06 16.52 18.73
N VAL A 45 0.52 15.52 17.97
CA VAL A 45 0.90 15.67 16.56
C VAL A 45 -0.31 16.02 15.70
N ILE A 46 -1.37 15.20 15.75
CA ILE A 46 -2.58 15.43 14.97
C ILE A 46 -3.27 16.73 15.38
N THR A 47 -3.28 17.06 16.68
CA THR A 47 -3.83 18.33 17.17
C THR A 47 -3.07 19.53 16.65
N ALA A 48 -1.73 19.49 16.64
CA ALA A 48 -0.91 20.60 16.16
C ALA A 48 -1.08 20.79 14.65
N TRP A 49 -0.97 19.70 13.87
CA TRP A 49 -1.15 19.72 12.43
C TRP A 49 -2.55 20.20 12.03
N ALA A 50 -3.62 19.67 12.65
CA ALA A 50 -4.99 20.04 12.29
C ALA A 50 -5.24 21.53 12.54
N LYS A 51 -4.70 22.10 13.63
CA LYS A 51 -4.81 23.54 13.90
C LYS A 51 -4.07 24.40 12.88
N GLU A 52 -2.99 23.89 12.28
CA GLU A 52 -2.32 24.59 11.18
C GLU A 52 -3.17 24.51 9.90
N MET A 53 -3.66 23.31 9.57
CA MET A 53 -4.58 23.11 8.44
C MET A 53 -5.81 24.01 8.53
N PHE A 54 -6.47 24.10 9.69
CA PHE A 54 -7.69 24.90 9.86
C PHE A 54 -7.53 26.40 9.54
N LYS A 55 -6.30 26.93 9.53
CA LYS A 55 -6.04 28.32 9.14
C LYS A 55 -6.17 28.54 7.63
N HIS A 56 -5.93 27.50 6.84
CA HIS A 56 -5.95 27.52 5.38
C HIS A 56 -7.19 26.80 4.82
N PHE A 57 -7.58 25.72 5.48
CA PHE A 57 -8.67 24.82 5.13
C PHE A 57 -9.57 24.62 6.37
N PRO A 58 -10.45 25.58 6.68
CA PRO A 58 -11.29 25.52 7.87
C PRO A 58 -12.22 24.29 7.85
N PRO A 59 -12.50 23.67 9.00
CA PRO A 59 -13.34 22.48 9.05
C PRO A 59 -14.81 22.83 8.81
N MET A 60 -15.52 21.96 8.08
CA MET A 60 -16.97 22.08 7.89
C MET A 60 -17.78 21.87 9.18
N ASN A 61 -17.24 21.07 10.09
CA ASN A 61 -17.94 20.57 11.27
C ASN A 61 -17.09 20.71 12.54
N GLY A 62 -17.75 20.68 13.70
CA GLY A 62 -17.09 20.65 15.01
C GLY A 62 -16.82 22.03 15.62
N GLU A 63 -16.06 22.04 16.72
CA GLU A 63 -15.79 23.24 17.54
C GLU A 63 -15.07 24.36 16.78
N TYR A 64 -14.28 24.00 15.77
CA TYR A 64 -13.45 24.93 15.00
C TYR A 64 -14.10 25.35 13.68
N ALA A 65 -15.33 24.93 13.40
CA ALA A 65 -16.04 25.32 12.19
C ALA A 65 -16.33 26.83 12.18
N LEU A 66 -16.26 27.43 10.99
CA LEU A 66 -16.65 28.82 10.81
C LEU A 66 -18.16 28.97 11.00
N PRO A 67 -18.65 30.10 11.57
CA PRO A 67 -20.08 30.41 11.54
C PRO A 67 -20.61 30.43 10.10
N ASP A 68 -21.82 29.92 9.87
CA ASP A 68 -22.45 29.84 8.54
C ASP A 68 -22.41 31.16 7.76
N GLU A 69 -22.61 32.30 8.44
CA GLU A 69 -22.56 33.64 7.85
C GLU A 69 -21.21 33.97 7.19
N ILE A 70 -20.12 33.36 7.68
CA ILE A 70 -18.77 33.49 7.12
C ILE A 70 -18.49 32.35 6.16
N ALA A 71 -18.80 31.12 6.54
CA ALA A 71 -18.52 29.90 5.77
C ALA A 71 -19.11 29.95 4.36
N PHE A 72 -20.30 30.57 4.19
CA PHE A 72 -21.00 30.68 2.91
C PHE A 72 -21.04 32.13 2.38
N SER A 73 -20.10 32.97 2.80
CA SER A 73 -20.06 34.38 2.37
C SER A 73 -19.47 34.59 0.97
N SER A 74 -18.67 33.64 0.47
CA SER A 74 -18.14 33.60 -0.90
C SER A 74 -17.86 32.16 -1.33
N GLU A 75 -17.87 31.93 -2.65
CA GLU A 75 -17.48 30.64 -3.24
C GLU A 75 -16.05 30.24 -2.85
N ASP A 76 -15.14 31.21 -2.77
CA ASP A 76 -13.74 30.99 -2.37
C ASP A 76 -13.63 30.43 -0.94
N ILE A 77 -14.38 30.97 0.03
CA ILE A 77 -14.37 30.45 1.40
C ILE A 77 -15.03 29.07 1.44
N GLU A 78 -16.15 28.89 0.73
CA GLU A 78 -16.86 27.62 0.66
C GLU A 78 -15.97 26.50 0.08
N ASP A 79 -15.19 26.81 -0.96
CA ASP A 79 -14.25 25.87 -1.59
C ASP A 79 -13.11 25.43 -0.67
N HIS A 80 -12.70 26.29 0.28
CA HIS A 80 -11.65 25.95 1.26
C HIS A 80 -12.19 25.19 2.48
N LEU A 81 -13.52 25.11 2.66
CA LEU A 81 -14.09 24.27 3.71
C LEU A 81 -13.74 22.81 3.45
N THR A 82 -13.23 22.14 4.48
CA THR A 82 -12.76 20.76 4.37
C THR A 82 -13.50 19.88 5.37
N ASP A 83 -13.96 18.72 4.92
CA ASP A 83 -14.53 17.72 5.83
C ASP A 83 -13.40 16.93 6.48
N TYR A 84 -13.36 16.94 7.81
CA TYR A 84 -12.32 16.29 8.60
C TYR A 84 -12.92 15.18 9.45
N THR A 85 -12.30 14.01 9.36
CA THR A 85 -12.46 12.94 10.34
C THR A 85 -11.18 12.82 11.14
N LEU A 86 -11.18 13.17 12.42
CA LEU A 86 -10.01 13.26 13.28
C LEU A 86 -9.98 12.11 14.29
N GLY A 87 -9.06 11.16 14.13
CA GLY A 87 -8.81 10.10 15.11
C GLY A 87 -7.55 10.36 15.93
N LYS A 88 -7.20 9.42 16.81
CA LYS A 88 -6.08 9.61 17.73
C LYS A 88 -4.75 9.89 17.04
N HIS A 89 -4.40 9.12 16.01
CA HIS A 89 -3.08 9.18 15.35
C HIS A 89 -3.18 9.39 13.83
N GLY A 90 -4.33 9.85 13.34
CA GLY A 90 -4.57 10.06 11.91
C GLY A 90 -5.83 10.86 11.66
N ALA A 91 -6.01 11.27 10.42
CA ALA A 91 -7.19 11.99 9.96
C ALA A 91 -7.54 11.62 8.51
N ILE A 92 -8.81 11.73 8.14
CA ILE A 92 -9.22 11.78 6.73
C ILE A 92 -9.68 13.21 6.44
N CYS A 93 -9.24 13.75 5.32
CA CYS A 93 -9.60 15.08 4.83
C CYS A 93 -10.22 14.95 3.44
N SER A 94 -11.35 15.62 3.23
CA SER A 94 -11.99 15.71 1.91
C SER A 94 -12.03 17.16 1.46
N PHE A 95 -11.19 17.49 0.47
CA PHE A 95 -11.05 18.84 -0.08
C PHE A 95 -11.94 19.04 -1.30
N SER A 96 -12.41 20.28 -1.54
CA SER A 96 -13.07 20.64 -2.79
C SER A 96 -12.11 20.43 -3.98
N TYR A 97 -12.69 20.11 -5.15
CA TYR A 97 -11.94 20.01 -6.40
C TYR A 97 -11.16 21.29 -6.73
N ASN A 98 -11.72 22.44 -6.34
CA ASN A 98 -11.23 23.75 -6.76
C ASN A 98 -9.93 24.17 -6.06
N VAL A 99 -9.56 23.48 -4.97
CA VAL A 99 -8.40 23.81 -4.13
C VAL A 99 -7.44 22.62 -3.98
N ILE A 100 -7.54 21.61 -4.84
CA ILE A 100 -6.70 20.39 -4.78
C ILE A 100 -5.21 20.73 -4.80
N ASP A 101 -4.79 21.55 -5.77
CA ASP A 101 -3.38 21.90 -5.94
C ASP A 101 -2.87 22.67 -4.72
N ASP A 102 -3.65 23.66 -4.23
CA ASP A 102 -3.32 24.43 -3.03
C ASP A 102 -3.23 23.55 -1.77
N ALA A 103 -4.13 22.58 -1.62
CA ALA A 103 -4.13 21.67 -0.48
C ALA A 103 -2.93 20.72 -0.48
N LEU A 104 -2.57 20.18 -1.65
CA LEU A 104 -1.41 19.32 -1.81
C LEU A 104 -0.11 20.08 -1.60
N ASP A 105 0.04 21.26 -2.21
CA ASP A 105 1.23 22.10 -2.04
C ASP A 105 1.42 22.48 -0.57
N PHE A 106 0.35 22.89 0.11
CA PHE A 106 0.44 23.22 1.54
C PHE A 106 0.80 22.01 2.41
N LEU A 107 0.22 20.83 2.15
CA LEU A 107 0.57 19.61 2.88
C LEU A 107 2.03 19.20 2.64
N LEU A 108 2.51 19.32 1.40
CA LEU A 108 3.91 19.06 1.04
C LEU A 108 4.89 20.01 1.73
N ASP A 109 4.47 21.25 2.01
CA ASP A 109 5.30 22.21 2.73
C ASP A 109 5.42 21.89 4.24
N ILE A 110 4.40 21.28 4.85
CA ILE A 110 4.33 21.13 6.31
C ILE A 110 4.46 19.69 6.83
N PHE A 111 4.36 18.66 5.98
CA PHE A 111 4.27 17.27 6.47
C PHE A 111 5.46 16.86 7.36
N ASP A 112 6.66 17.31 6.99
CA ASP A 112 7.89 17.06 7.75
C ASP A 112 7.91 17.77 9.09
N GLU A 113 7.49 19.04 9.12
CA GLU A 113 7.46 19.87 10.34
C GLU A 113 6.55 19.23 11.40
N TYR A 114 5.41 18.71 10.97
CA TYR A 114 4.43 18.10 11.87
C TYR A 114 4.63 16.59 12.05
N ASN A 115 5.65 15.98 11.44
CA ASN A 115 5.92 14.54 11.55
C ASN A 115 4.70 13.68 11.17
N ILE A 116 4.05 14.03 10.07
CA ILE A 116 2.94 13.29 9.49
C ILE A 116 3.35 12.66 8.14
N GLY A 117 2.59 11.67 7.69
CA GLY A 117 2.56 11.22 6.31
C GLY A 117 1.17 11.39 5.70
N VAL A 118 1.12 11.36 4.38
CA VAL A 118 -0.06 11.59 3.56
C VAL A 118 -0.23 10.40 2.63
N TYR A 119 -1.46 9.91 2.49
CA TYR A 119 -1.82 8.88 1.53
C TYR A 119 -3.02 9.36 0.71
N ASP A 120 -2.85 9.45 -0.61
CA ASP A 120 -3.94 9.70 -1.55
C ASP A 120 -4.72 8.40 -1.82
N PHE A 121 -6.03 8.43 -1.57
CA PHE A 121 -6.91 7.29 -1.81
C PHE A 121 -6.96 6.86 -3.28
N ASN A 122 -6.67 7.78 -4.21
CA ASN A 122 -6.71 7.54 -5.64
C ASN A 122 -5.39 6.99 -6.19
N ASN A 123 -4.27 7.19 -5.48
CA ASN A 123 -2.95 6.81 -5.97
C ASN A 123 -2.01 6.36 -4.83
N ILE A 124 -1.75 5.06 -4.77
CA ILE A 124 -0.81 4.48 -3.80
C ILE A 124 0.65 4.86 -4.05
N ASP A 125 0.98 5.34 -5.24
CA ASP A 125 2.30 5.86 -5.57
C ASP A 125 2.58 7.17 -4.81
N ASP A 126 1.51 7.87 -4.39
CA ASP A 126 1.58 9.18 -3.76
C ASP A 126 1.49 9.08 -2.22
N ILE A 127 1.91 7.95 -1.65
CA ILE A 127 2.19 7.89 -0.21
C ILE A 127 3.43 8.74 0.07
N ILE A 128 3.20 9.89 0.69
CA ILE A 128 4.24 10.84 1.10
C ILE A 128 4.53 10.62 2.58
N GLY A 129 5.80 10.36 2.90
CA GLY A 129 6.25 10.20 4.28
C GLY A 129 7.67 9.67 4.30
N PHE A 130 8.54 10.31 5.09
CA PHE A 130 9.93 9.90 5.21
C PHE A 130 10.04 8.40 5.54
N ASP A 131 10.85 7.71 4.75
CA ASP A 131 11.25 6.31 4.98
C ASP A 131 10.14 5.26 4.88
N ILE A 132 9.00 5.59 4.26
CA ILE A 132 7.98 4.58 3.95
C ILE A 132 8.41 3.77 2.74
N GLU A 133 8.56 2.47 2.93
CA GLU A 133 8.85 1.56 1.84
C GLU A 133 7.57 1.18 1.08
N ILE A 134 7.56 1.40 -0.24
CA ILE A 134 6.41 1.08 -1.09
C ILE A 134 6.56 -0.34 -1.60
N LEU A 135 5.60 -1.22 -1.27
CA LEU A 135 5.51 -2.54 -1.86
C LEU A 135 5.12 -2.40 -3.34
N LYS A 136 6.01 -2.88 -4.22
CA LYS A 136 5.77 -2.93 -5.66
C LYS A 136 5.72 -4.37 -6.13
N TYR A 137 4.95 -4.60 -7.18
CA TYR A 137 4.92 -5.87 -7.89
C TYR A 137 5.12 -5.71 -9.38
N LYS A 138 5.47 -6.83 -10.01
CA LYS A 138 5.49 -7.01 -11.44
C LYS A 138 5.06 -8.42 -11.79
N THR A 139 4.26 -8.53 -12.85
CA THR A 139 3.84 -9.78 -13.46
C THR A 139 4.22 -9.77 -14.94
N GLU A 140 3.88 -10.82 -15.67
CA GLU A 140 4.04 -10.90 -17.12
C GLU A 140 3.23 -9.85 -17.90
N SER A 141 2.19 -9.29 -17.29
CA SER A 141 1.25 -8.34 -17.92
C SER A 141 1.32 -6.92 -17.37
N THR A 142 2.09 -6.69 -16.30
CA THR A 142 2.17 -5.40 -15.61
C THR A 142 3.57 -4.83 -15.67
N ASN A 143 3.65 -3.50 -15.68
CA ASN A 143 4.89 -2.81 -15.33
C ASN A 143 5.11 -2.86 -13.82
N ILE A 144 6.27 -2.39 -13.39
CA ILE A 144 6.54 -2.12 -11.98
C ILE A 144 5.49 -1.13 -11.49
N THR A 145 4.68 -1.52 -10.52
CA THR A 145 3.67 -0.64 -9.92
C THR A 145 3.51 -0.98 -8.44
N PRO A 146 3.25 0.01 -7.58
CA PRO A 146 2.80 -0.22 -6.21
C PRO A 146 1.55 -1.10 -6.14
N CYS A 147 1.40 -1.81 -5.03
CA CYS A 147 0.26 -2.72 -4.85
C CYS A 147 -0.17 -2.94 -3.41
N THR A 148 -1.39 -3.42 -3.29
CA THR A 148 -2.03 -3.88 -2.06
C THR A 148 -1.80 -5.38 -1.86
N TRP A 149 -2.01 -5.86 -0.63
CA TRP A 149 -1.99 -7.29 -0.35
C TRP A 149 -3.02 -8.09 -1.17
N ASN A 150 -4.19 -7.51 -1.45
CA ASN A 150 -5.23 -8.19 -2.21
C ASN A 150 -4.79 -8.48 -3.66
N GLU A 151 -4.05 -7.55 -4.28
CA GLU A 151 -3.50 -7.75 -5.63
C GLU A 151 -2.39 -8.79 -5.65
N VAL A 152 -1.53 -8.80 -4.63
CA VAL A 152 -0.53 -9.85 -4.42
C VAL A 152 -1.20 -11.22 -4.26
N GLU A 153 -2.20 -11.31 -3.39
CA GLU A 153 -2.95 -12.55 -3.13
C GLU A 153 -3.67 -13.06 -4.38
N ASN A 154 -4.31 -12.16 -5.14
CA ASN A 154 -4.95 -12.50 -6.41
C ASN A 154 -3.93 -12.98 -7.46
N SER A 155 -2.75 -12.34 -7.52
CA SER A 155 -1.67 -12.75 -8.42
C SER A 155 -1.12 -14.13 -8.09
N ILE A 156 -1.03 -14.48 -6.80
CA ILE A 156 -0.67 -15.83 -6.34
C ILE A 156 -1.79 -16.82 -6.68
N TYR A 157 -3.04 -16.46 -6.41
CA TYR A 157 -4.20 -17.33 -6.64
C TYR A 157 -4.36 -17.71 -8.12
N THR A 158 -4.10 -16.78 -9.02
CA THR A 158 -4.22 -16.96 -10.48
C THR A 158 -2.93 -17.41 -11.15
N LEU A 159 -1.86 -17.68 -10.40
CA LEU A 159 -0.51 -17.93 -10.93
C LEU A 159 -0.42 -19.15 -11.87
N ASP A 160 -1.33 -20.12 -11.70
CA ASP A 160 -1.44 -21.32 -12.53
C ASP A 160 -2.52 -21.23 -13.61
N ASN A 161 -3.11 -20.04 -13.83
CA ASN A 161 -4.05 -19.84 -14.93
C ASN A 161 -3.32 -20.10 -16.26
N PRO A 162 -3.77 -21.06 -17.08
CA PRO A 162 -3.11 -21.40 -18.35
C PRO A 162 -3.09 -20.25 -19.37
N GLU A 163 -3.92 -19.23 -19.21
CA GLU A 163 -3.93 -18.03 -20.06
C GLU A 163 -2.75 -17.10 -19.78
N ARG A 164 -2.18 -17.14 -18.57
CA ARG A 164 -1.00 -16.35 -18.17
C ARG A 164 0.28 -17.00 -18.69
N LYS A 165 0.60 -16.75 -19.97
CA LYS A 165 1.82 -17.26 -20.60
C LYS A 165 3.05 -16.77 -19.85
N SER A 166 3.93 -17.70 -19.46
CA SER A 166 5.13 -17.39 -18.67
C SER A 166 4.82 -16.67 -17.35
N ALA A 167 3.73 -17.06 -16.68
CA ALA A 167 3.26 -16.41 -15.46
C ALA A 167 4.37 -16.27 -14.41
N TYR A 168 4.45 -15.09 -13.81
CA TYR A 168 5.27 -14.87 -12.63
C TYR A 168 4.70 -13.76 -11.77
N LEU A 169 5.22 -13.66 -10.55
CA LEU A 169 5.00 -12.55 -9.65
C LEU A 169 6.35 -12.21 -9.01
N SER A 170 6.80 -10.98 -9.18
CA SER A 170 7.98 -10.43 -8.51
C SER A 170 7.53 -9.32 -7.58
N LEU A 171 8.10 -9.28 -6.38
CA LEU A 171 7.78 -8.36 -5.29
C LEU A 171 9.07 -7.77 -4.73
N TRP A 172 9.07 -6.47 -4.45
CA TRP A 172 10.14 -5.79 -3.72
C TRP A 172 9.57 -4.58 -3.00
N PHE A 173 10.31 -4.14 -1.99
CA PHE A 173 10.09 -2.87 -1.33
C PHE A 173 11.03 -1.84 -1.92
N ASP A 174 10.47 -0.72 -2.36
CA ASP A 174 11.19 0.42 -2.89
C ASP A 174 11.20 1.55 -1.87
N ILE A 175 12.36 2.17 -1.69
CA ILE A 175 12.55 3.36 -0.87
C ILE A 175 13.42 4.34 -1.66
N ASN A 176 12.85 5.47 -2.07
CA ASN A 176 13.58 6.50 -2.82
C ASN A 176 14.37 5.94 -4.02
N GLU A 177 13.73 5.08 -4.82
CA GLU A 177 14.29 4.40 -6.01
C GLU A 177 15.48 3.46 -5.74
N LYS A 178 15.79 3.16 -4.47
CA LYS A 178 16.82 2.18 -4.09
C LYS A 178 16.19 0.81 -3.93
N ASN A 179 16.45 -0.04 -4.93
CA ASN A 179 16.00 -1.42 -4.93
C ASN A 179 16.66 -2.25 -3.81
N SER A 180 15.82 -2.77 -2.92
CA SER A 180 16.19 -3.80 -1.96
C SER A 180 15.95 -5.22 -2.51
N SER A 181 16.21 -6.24 -1.69
CA SER A 181 15.90 -7.64 -1.94
C SER A 181 14.54 -7.86 -2.61
N PHE A 182 14.46 -8.81 -3.56
CA PHE A 182 13.18 -9.20 -4.18
C PHE A 182 12.80 -10.63 -3.81
N LEU A 183 11.49 -10.88 -3.87
CA LEU A 183 10.90 -12.21 -3.88
C LEU A 183 10.18 -12.43 -5.20
N GLN A 184 10.44 -13.56 -5.87
CA GLN A 184 9.77 -13.90 -7.12
C GLN A 184 9.21 -15.32 -7.08
N CYS A 185 8.03 -15.54 -7.63
CA CYS A 185 7.49 -16.87 -7.82
C CYS A 185 6.91 -17.10 -9.22
N ALA A 186 6.95 -18.35 -9.66
CA ALA A 186 6.44 -18.79 -10.95
C ALA A 186 5.91 -20.23 -10.86
N PRO A 187 4.88 -20.62 -11.63
CA PRO A 187 4.42 -22.00 -11.66
C PRO A 187 5.47 -22.90 -12.33
N ILE A 188 5.58 -24.13 -11.83
CA ILE A 188 6.37 -25.18 -12.47
C ILE A 188 5.39 -26.09 -13.20
N TYR A 189 5.39 -26.02 -14.52
CA TYR A 189 4.54 -26.88 -15.34
C TYR A 189 5.14 -28.27 -15.46
N LYS A 190 4.31 -29.30 -15.34
CA LYS A 190 4.70 -30.68 -15.62
C LYS A 190 5.01 -30.83 -17.11
N GLU A 191 6.14 -31.45 -17.42
CA GLU A 191 6.43 -31.75 -18.81
C GLU A 191 5.38 -32.70 -19.40
N PRO A 192 4.86 -32.43 -20.61
CA PRO A 192 3.93 -33.35 -21.24
C PRO A 192 4.64 -34.66 -21.55
N SER A 193 4.08 -35.77 -21.05
CA SER A 193 4.54 -37.13 -21.33
C SER A 193 4.51 -37.40 -22.85
N PHE A 194 5.43 -38.24 -23.34
CA PHE A 194 5.59 -38.53 -24.77
C PHE A 194 4.27 -38.90 -25.46
N PHE A 195 3.44 -39.74 -24.84
CA PHE A 195 2.13 -40.14 -25.35
C PHE A 195 1.09 -39.00 -25.37
N SER A 196 1.11 -38.08 -24.40
CA SER A 196 0.19 -36.93 -24.38
C SER A 196 0.47 -35.91 -25.49
N ARG A 197 1.68 -35.88 -26.07
CA ARG A 197 2.01 -35.04 -27.23
C ARG A 197 1.41 -35.57 -28.53
N LEU A 198 1.12 -36.88 -28.59
CA LEU A 198 0.66 -37.56 -29.81
C LEU A 198 -0.88 -37.60 -29.93
N PHE A 199 -1.64 -37.53 -28.83
CA PHE A 199 -3.06 -37.94 -28.86
C PHE A 199 -4.09 -36.99 -28.24
N ASN A 200 -3.76 -35.77 -27.78
CA ASN A 200 -4.77 -34.87 -27.20
C ASN A 200 -4.57 -33.38 -27.52
N LYS A 201 -5.67 -32.70 -27.91
CA LYS A 201 -5.76 -31.26 -28.20
C LYS A 201 -6.12 -30.40 -26.98
N ASP A 202 -6.72 -30.98 -25.94
CA ASP A 202 -7.10 -30.26 -24.71
C ASP A 202 -6.17 -30.67 -23.55
N LYS A 203 -4.99 -30.04 -23.49
CA LYS A 203 -4.05 -30.25 -22.38
C LYS A 203 -4.50 -29.41 -21.18
N ILE A 204 -5.01 -30.06 -20.15
CA ILE A 204 -4.98 -29.49 -18.80
C ILE A 204 -3.51 -29.35 -18.42
N THR A 205 -3.04 -28.12 -18.24
CA THR A 205 -1.68 -27.84 -17.82
C THR A 205 -1.52 -28.25 -16.36
N GLU A 206 -0.86 -29.39 -16.11
CA GLU A 206 -0.65 -29.90 -14.75
C GLU A 206 0.50 -29.15 -14.08
N ILE A 207 0.28 -28.70 -12.84
CA ILE A 207 1.26 -27.92 -12.05
C ILE A 207 2.00 -28.86 -11.10
N ASN A 208 3.34 -28.78 -11.11
CA ASN A 208 4.25 -29.56 -10.28
C ASN A 208 4.87 -28.72 -9.14
N GLY A 209 4.12 -27.77 -8.63
CA GLY A 209 4.53 -26.79 -7.62
C GLY A 209 4.89 -25.42 -8.20
N TYR A 210 5.53 -24.61 -7.37
CA TYR A 210 5.87 -23.22 -7.65
C TYR A 210 7.33 -22.97 -7.30
N ALA A 211 8.08 -22.45 -8.24
CA ALA A 211 9.43 -21.96 -7.97
C ALA A 211 9.32 -20.69 -7.14
N LEU A 212 10.10 -20.59 -6.07
CA LEU A 212 10.24 -19.39 -5.25
C LEU A 212 11.71 -18.98 -5.27
N GLU A 213 11.97 -17.73 -5.64
CA GLU A 213 13.28 -17.10 -5.67
C GLU A 213 13.33 -15.95 -4.69
N LEU A 214 14.45 -15.87 -3.97
CA LEU A 214 14.78 -14.78 -3.07
C LEU A 214 16.13 -14.21 -3.50
N LYS A 215 16.17 -12.93 -3.83
CA LYS A 215 17.42 -12.18 -3.99
C LYS A 215 17.72 -11.44 -2.70
N ASN A 216 18.92 -11.63 -2.16
CA ASN A 216 19.52 -10.69 -1.22
C ASN A 216 20.69 -9.95 -1.89
N ASP A 217 21.41 -9.11 -1.14
CA ASP A 217 22.44 -8.21 -1.67
C ASP A 217 23.55 -8.89 -2.49
N LYS A 218 23.75 -10.20 -2.33
CA LYS A 218 24.86 -10.93 -2.95
C LYS A 218 24.46 -12.15 -3.76
N ASN A 219 23.30 -12.75 -3.46
CA ASN A 219 22.97 -14.09 -3.93
C ASN A 219 21.50 -14.23 -4.27
N ILE A 220 21.23 -15.14 -5.20
CA ILE A 220 19.87 -15.60 -5.51
C ILE A 220 19.72 -17.04 -5.00
N TYR A 221 18.69 -17.26 -4.19
CA TYR A 221 18.32 -18.56 -3.65
C TYR A 221 16.99 -19.01 -4.25
N ARG A 222 16.86 -20.29 -4.57
CA ARG A 222 15.63 -20.87 -5.14
C ARG A 222 15.19 -22.11 -4.35
N THR A 223 13.89 -22.25 -4.20
CA THR A 223 13.24 -23.47 -3.69
C THR A 223 11.99 -23.80 -4.50
N VAL A 224 11.40 -24.97 -4.22
CA VAL A 224 10.12 -25.40 -4.79
C VAL A 224 9.09 -25.52 -3.67
N ILE A 225 7.97 -24.83 -3.84
CA ILE A 225 6.83 -24.85 -2.93
C ILE A 225 5.71 -25.67 -3.57
N GLN A 226 5.14 -26.63 -2.82
CA GLN A 226 4.23 -27.62 -3.41
C GLN A 226 2.81 -27.10 -3.64
N ASN A 227 2.35 -26.11 -2.88
CA ASN A 227 0.99 -25.60 -2.98
C ASN A 227 0.90 -24.08 -2.75
N LYS A 228 -0.12 -23.45 -3.34
CA LYS A 228 -0.35 -21.99 -3.26
C LYS A 228 -0.57 -21.49 -1.83
N LYS A 229 -1.16 -22.30 -0.95
CA LYS A 229 -1.38 -21.91 0.45
C LYS A 229 -0.05 -21.65 1.15
N GLN A 230 0.90 -22.57 1.04
CA GLN A 230 2.24 -22.40 1.60
C GLN A 230 2.98 -21.22 0.95
N LEU A 231 2.86 -21.06 -0.37
CA LEU A 231 3.47 -19.93 -1.08
C LEU A 231 2.95 -18.59 -0.54
N ARG A 232 1.63 -18.48 -0.39
CA ARG A 232 0.96 -17.31 0.19
C ARG A 232 1.45 -17.02 1.60
N GLU A 233 1.53 -18.00 2.50
CA GLU A 233 2.00 -17.76 3.87
C GLU A 233 3.45 -17.25 3.92
N ILE A 234 4.33 -17.78 3.06
CA ILE A 234 5.72 -17.31 2.98
C ILE A 234 5.77 -15.86 2.49
N ILE A 235 5.04 -15.54 1.41
CA ILE A 235 5.00 -14.19 0.85
C ILE A 235 4.38 -13.21 1.85
N LYS A 236 3.30 -13.62 2.53
CA LYS A 236 2.64 -12.80 3.56
C LYS A 236 3.59 -12.47 4.71
N SER A 237 4.33 -13.46 5.22
CA SER A 237 5.28 -13.24 6.31
C SER A 237 6.47 -12.37 5.87
N TRP A 238 6.89 -12.46 4.61
CA TRP A 238 7.90 -11.56 4.05
C TRP A 238 7.38 -10.12 3.93
N CYS A 239 6.15 -9.92 3.45
CA CYS A 239 5.54 -8.60 3.29
C CYS A 239 5.23 -7.91 4.63
N PHE A 240 4.58 -8.60 5.57
CA PHE A 240 4.11 -8.00 6.83
C PHE A 240 5.08 -8.17 7.99
N ASP A 241 5.67 -9.37 8.16
CA ASP A 241 6.54 -9.64 9.31
C ASP A 241 8.02 -9.32 9.01
N ARG A 242 8.34 -8.89 7.78
CA ARG A 242 9.71 -8.64 7.29
C ARG A 242 10.63 -9.85 7.49
N LYS A 243 10.03 -11.04 7.58
CA LYS A 243 10.75 -12.27 7.88
C LYS A 243 11.29 -12.85 6.59
N LEU A 244 12.61 -12.86 6.47
CA LEU A 244 13.25 -13.55 5.36
C LEU A 244 12.90 -15.05 5.41
N PRO A 245 12.55 -15.68 4.27
CA PRO A 245 12.38 -17.11 4.20
C PRO A 245 13.63 -17.85 4.70
N ASP A 246 13.45 -18.99 5.38
CA ASP A 246 14.58 -19.83 5.80
C ASP A 246 15.29 -20.43 4.57
N ILE A 247 16.39 -19.80 4.19
CA ILE A 247 17.20 -20.18 3.02
C ILE A 247 18.12 -21.37 3.28
N SER A 248 18.18 -21.93 4.50
CA SER A 248 19.06 -23.07 4.81
C SER A 248 18.80 -24.29 3.91
N LYS A 249 17.55 -24.41 3.43
CA LYS A 249 17.10 -25.47 2.52
C LYS A 249 17.05 -25.03 1.06
N TYR A 250 17.40 -23.78 0.75
CA TYR A 250 17.25 -23.22 -0.59
C TYR A 250 18.54 -23.44 -1.37
N LYS A 251 18.41 -23.79 -2.66
CA LYS A 251 19.56 -23.93 -3.54
C LYS A 251 20.03 -22.54 -3.94
N LYS A 252 21.31 -22.23 -3.71
CA LYS A 252 21.95 -21.05 -4.27
C LYS A 252 22.09 -21.21 -5.79
N VAL A 253 21.59 -20.24 -6.56
CA VAL A 253 21.51 -20.33 -8.02
C VAL A 253 22.52 -19.42 -8.72
N SER A 254 22.85 -18.27 -8.12
CA SER A 254 23.84 -17.32 -8.67
C SER A 254 24.50 -16.49 -7.57
N ASN A 255 25.70 -15.99 -7.86
CA ASN A 255 26.27 -14.78 -7.24
C ASN A 255 25.88 -13.57 -8.10
N LEU A 256 25.69 -12.41 -7.48
CA LEU A 256 25.61 -11.11 -8.16
C LEU A 256 27.01 -10.52 -8.35
#